data_AF-A0A523UJC2-F1
#
_entry.id   AF-A0A523UJC2-F1
#
_cell.length_a   1.000
_cell.length_b   1.000
_cell.length_c   1.000
_cell.angle_alpha   90.00
_cell.angle_beta   90.00
_cell.angle_gamma   90.00
#
_symmetry.space_group_name_H-M   'P 1'
#
loop_
_entity.id
_entity.type
_entity.pdbx_description
1 polymer ?
#
loop_
_entity_poly.entity_id
_entity_poly.type
_entity_poly.pdbx_seq_one_letter_code
_entity_poly.pdbx_strand_id
1 'polypeptide(L)'
;SVVGIMEYSAIVGGCTGCASTSGAKLAGIQPTGTIPHALIIIMDSTAKATLAFDKHMPSEVPRIALVDTFEDEVRESVTVAKAMQGKLQGVRLDTPSERGRVTAELVKEVRAWLDLEGFKDVQIVVSGGLDPERIRYFIDEGAPVDIFAVGSYISDAKPIDFTADLHEIEGKPIAKRGRMPGITPNPKLKRVM
;
A
#
# COMPACT_ATOMS: atom_id res chain seq x y z
N SER A 1 -5.87 -15.28 11.47
CA SER A 1 -6.34 -13.89 11.34
C SER A 1 -6.67 -13.63 9.89
N VAL A 2 -7.86 -13.09 9.57
CA VAL A 2 -8.26 -12.77 8.18
C VAL A 2 -7.31 -11.74 7.58
N VAL A 3 -7.03 -10.66 8.31
CA VAL A 3 -6.09 -9.60 7.90
C VAL A 3 -4.70 -10.16 7.60
N GLY A 4 -4.20 -11.06 8.46
CA GLY A 4 -2.88 -11.66 8.26
C GLY A 4 -2.78 -12.48 6.97
N ILE A 5 -3.79 -13.30 6.67
CA ILE A 5 -3.79 -14.13 5.44
C ILE A 5 -3.95 -13.24 4.21
N MET A 6 -4.80 -12.22 4.27
CA MET A 6 -5.00 -11.25 3.20
C MET A 6 -3.69 -10.56 2.82
N GLU A 7 -2.99 -9.96 3.79
CA GLU A 7 -1.71 -9.28 3.51
C GLU A 7 -0.61 -10.25 3.10
N TYR A 8 -0.52 -11.44 3.71
CA TYR A 8 0.40 -12.48 3.24
C TYR A 8 0.16 -12.81 1.77
N SER A 9 -1.11 -12.94 1.36
CA SER A 9 -1.48 -13.22 -0.02
C SER A 9 -1.12 -12.06 -0.95
N ALA A 10 -1.25 -10.81 -0.49
CA ALA A 10 -0.82 -9.62 -1.23
C ALA A 10 0.71 -9.61 -1.44
N ILE A 11 1.50 -9.95 -0.42
CA ILE A 11 2.97 -10.07 -0.54
C ILE A 11 3.34 -11.17 -1.54
N VAL A 12 2.75 -12.36 -1.42
CA VAL A 12 2.95 -13.46 -2.38
C VAL A 12 2.55 -13.05 -3.79
N GLY A 13 1.52 -12.20 -3.92
CA GLY A 13 1.05 -11.63 -5.18
C GLY A 13 1.94 -10.54 -5.77
N GLY A 14 2.94 -10.04 -5.04
CA GLY A 14 3.94 -9.09 -5.54
C GLY A 14 4.04 -7.76 -4.77
N CYS A 15 3.28 -7.55 -3.70
CA CYS A 15 3.47 -6.38 -2.84
C CYS A 15 4.81 -6.46 -2.07
N THR A 16 5.54 -5.35 -1.99
CA THR A 16 6.85 -5.30 -1.29
C THR A 16 6.73 -5.16 0.23
N GLY A 17 5.57 -4.71 0.73
CA GLY A 17 5.34 -4.46 2.15
C GLY A 17 3.86 -4.51 2.52
N CYS A 18 3.57 -4.54 3.82
CA CYS A 18 2.21 -4.58 4.36
C CYS A 18 2.10 -3.81 5.68
N ALA A 19 0.87 -3.50 6.12
CA ALA A 19 0.62 -2.62 7.25
C ALA A 19 0.38 -3.36 8.57
N SER A 20 -0.16 -4.58 8.53
CA SER A 20 -0.49 -5.33 9.74
C SER A 20 0.71 -6.14 10.26
N THR A 21 0.84 -6.18 11.58
CA THR A 21 1.82 -7.03 12.27
C THR A 21 1.58 -8.52 12.00
N SER A 22 0.31 -8.93 11.83
CA SER A 22 -0.04 -10.32 11.55
C SER A 22 0.38 -10.77 10.15
N GLY A 23 0.15 -9.92 9.14
CA GLY A 23 0.57 -10.17 7.76
C GLY A 23 2.08 -10.17 7.64
N ALA A 24 2.73 -9.17 8.22
CA ALA A 24 4.19 -9.04 8.23
C ALA A 24 4.87 -10.26 8.86
N LYS A 25 4.34 -10.74 10.00
CA LYS A 25 4.82 -11.96 10.65
C LYS A 25 4.69 -13.20 9.76
N LEU A 26 3.58 -13.36 9.04
CA LEU A 26 3.36 -14.49 8.14
C LEU A 26 4.28 -14.43 6.91
N ALA A 27 4.53 -13.24 6.40
CA ALA A 27 5.41 -13.00 5.25
C ALA A 27 6.90 -12.95 5.62
N GLY A 28 7.26 -12.93 6.91
CA GLY A 28 8.64 -12.85 7.36
C GLY A 28 9.29 -11.47 7.11
N ILE A 29 8.48 -10.40 7.06
CA ILE A 29 8.93 -9.02 6.83
C ILE A 29 8.58 -8.12 8.02
N GLN A 30 9.08 -6.88 8.01
CA GLN A 30 8.63 -5.84 8.95
C GLN A 30 7.39 -5.12 8.40
N PRO A 31 6.38 -4.83 9.25
CA PRO A 31 5.26 -4.01 8.82
C PRO A 31 5.72 -2.57 8.60
N THR A 32 5.05 -1.86 7.71
CA THR A 32 5.30 -0.45 7.42
C THR A 32 4.05 0.39 7.66
N GLY A 33 4.22 1.65 8.01
CA GLY A 33 3.13 2.57 8.30
C GLY A 33 3.59 4.02 8.26
N THR A 34 2.67 4.93 8.01
CA THR A 34 2.91 6.38 8.00
C THR A 34 2.31 7.03 9.24
N ILE A 35 2.60 8.31 9.44
CA ILE A 35 1.91 9.13 10.43
C ILE A 35 0.41 9.17 10.05
N PRO A 36 -0.54 8.90 10.96
CA PRO A 36 -1.97 8.93 10.65
C PRO A 36 -2.56 10.34 10.76
N HIS A 37 -3.59 10.64 9.95
CA HIS A 37 -4.36 11.89 10.06
C HIS A 37 -4.84 12.19 11.47
N ALA A 38 -5.23 11.16 12.24
CA ALA A 38 -5.69 11.32 13.62
C ALA A 38 -4.67 12.05 14.50
N LEU A 39 -3.37 11.77 14.35
CA LEU A 39 -2.34 12.47 15.11
C LEU A 39 -2.21 13.93 14.65
N ILE A 40 -2.29 14.19 13.34
CA ILE A 40 -2.23 15.53 12.77
C ILE A 40 -3.41 16.39 13.25
N ILE A 41 -4.61 15.81 13.28
CA ILE A 41 -5.83 16.46 13.77
C ILE A 41 -5.71 16.80 15.25
N ILE A 42 -5.28 15.85 16.10
CA ILE A 42 -5.12 16.08 17.54
C ILE A 42 -4.10 17.19 17.83
N MET A 43 -3.03 17.27 17.02
CA MET A 43 -1.95 18.23 17.18
C MET A 43 -2.20 19.57 16.47
N ASP A 44 -3.27 19.66 15.67
CA ASP A 44 -3.68 20.83 14.90
C ASP A 44 -2.55 21.41 14.04
N SER A 45 -1.68 20.54 13.51
CA SER A 45 -0.57 20.90 12.62
C SER A 45 0.19 19.65 12.17
N THR A 46 0.37 19.50 10.86
CA THR A 46 1.18 18.42 10.28
C THR A 46 2.62 18.49 10.74
N ALA A 47 3.22 19.67 10.77
CA ALA A 47 4.59 19.88 11.23
C ALA A 47 4.76 19.51 12.71
N LYS A 48 3.87 19.97 13.60
CA LYS A 48 3.94 19.62 15.03
C LYS A 48 3.75 18.12 15.26
N ALA A 49 2.78 17.52 14.56
CA ALA A 49 2.54 16.08 14.63
C ALA A 49 3.74 15.27 14.16
N THR A 50 4.37 15.67 13.06
CA THR A 50 5.53 14.97 12.49
C THR A 50 6.75 15.09 13.38
N LEU A 51 7.01 16.27 13.96
CA LEU A 51 8.08 16.46 14.96
C LEU A 51 7.84 15.65 16.24
N ALA A 52 6.59 15.59 16.71
CA ALA A 52 6.24 14.76 17.86
C ALA A 52 6.42 13.27 17.54
N PHE A 53 6.02 12.83 16.35
CA PHE A 53 6.23 11.46 15.88
C PHE A 53 7.72 11.12 15.81
N ASP A 54 8.55 12.00 15.22
CA ASP A 54 10.01 11.82 15.17
C ASP A 54 10.62 11.63 16.56
N LYS A 55 10.16 12.43 17.54
CA LYS A 55 10.67 12.40 18.91
C LYS A 55 10.32 11.11 19.65
N HIS A 56 9.15 10.53 19.38
CA HIS A 56 8.60 9.44 20.20
C HIS A 56 8.67 8.05 19.55
N MET A 57 8.77 7.98 18.22
CA MET A 57 8.80 6.70 17.51
C MET A 57 10.22 6.19 17.29
N PRO A 58 10.46 4.86 17.35
CA PRO A 58 11.76 4.27 17.04
C PRO A 58 12.27 4.69 15.66
N SER A 59 13.60 4.85 15.50
CA SER A 59 14.23 5.37 14.27
C SER A 59 13.95 4.52 13.01
N GLU A 60 13.68 3.24 13.19
CA GLU A 60 13.34 2.29 12.13
C GLU A 60 11.94 2.52 11.52
N VAL A 61 11.05 3.24 12.22
CA VAL A 61 9.72 3.59 11.70
C VAL A 61 9.84 4.79 10.77
N PRO A 62 9.33 4.72 9.54
CA PRO A 62 9.56 5.78 8.58
C PRO A 62 8.85 7.10 8.95
N ARG A 63 9.55 8.22 8.82
CA ARG A 63 9.02 9.59 8.94
C ARG A 63 8.38 9.98 7.62
N ILE A 64 7.19 9.45 7.37
CA ILE A 64 6.35 9.79 6.22
C ILE A 64 5.10 10.52 6.72
N ALA A 65 4.96 11.78 6.35
CA ALA A 65 3.86 12.65 6.78
C ALA A 65 2.70 12.64 5.78
N LEU A 66 1.45 12.55 6.25
CA LEU A 66 0.26 12.85 5.44
C LEU A 66 0.12 14.36 5.30
N VAL A 67 -0.01 14.86 4.07
CA VAL A 67 0.07 16.31 3.76
C VAL A 67 -1.24 16.87 3.20
N ASP A 68 -2.32 16.11 3.27
CA ASP A 68 -3.65 16.43 2.75
C ASP A 68 -4.69 16.61 3.88
N THR A 69 -4.24 16.86 5.12
CA THR A 69 -5.13 16.98 6.29
C THR A 69 -5.82 18.35 6.37
N PHE A 70 -5.06 19.44 6.19
CA PHE A 70 -5.54 20.81 6.47
C PHE A 70 -5.36 21.73 5.28
N GLU A 71 -4.12 21.91 4.82
CA GLU A 71 -3.81 22.80 3.72
C GLU A 71 -3.72 22.08 2.37
N ASP A 72 -3.38 22.88 1.36
CA ASP A 72 -2.95 22.40 0.06
C ASP A 72 -1.67 21.55 0.19
N GLU A 73 -1.63 20.42 -0.50
CA GLU A 73 -0.61 19.39 -0.34
C GLU A 73 0.79 19.89 -0.65
N VAL A 74 0.94 20.84 -1.58
CA VAL A 74 2.23 21.44 -1.93
C VAL A 74 2.77 22.27 -0.76
N ARG A 75 1.93 23.15 -0.21
CA ARG A 75 2.30 24.03 0.91
C ARG A 75 2.60 23.22 2.16
N GLU A 76 1.75 22.25 2.45
CA GLU A 76 1.90 21.39 3.62
C GLU A 76 3.18 20.54 3.51
N SER A 77 3.48 19.99 2.33
CA SER A 77 4.71 19.22 2.05
C SER A 77 5.98 20.03 2.32
N VAL A 78 6.06 21.25 1.79
CA VAL A 78 7.23 22.12 2.01
C VAL A 78 7.34 22.52 3.48
N THR A 79 6.21 22.82 4.13
CA THR A 79 6.17 23.23 5.54
C THR A 79 6.69 22.12 6.45
N VAL A 80 6.22 20.88 6.27
CA VAL A 80 6.70 19.74 7.07
C VAL A 80 8.15 19.39 6.76
N ALA A 81 8.59 19.47 5.50
CA ALA A 81 9.98 19.22 5.12
C ALA A 81 10.94 20.22 5.80
N LYS A 82 10.60 21.52 5.78
CA LYS A 82 11.35 22.57 6.49
C LYS A 82 11.40 22.33 7.99
N ALA A 83 10.28 21.98 8.60
CA ALA A 83 10.21 21.71 10.04
C ALA A 83 11.10 20.51 10.45
N MET A 84 11.18 19.49 9.60
CA MET A 84 11.92 18.25 9.86
C MET A 84 13.43 18.34 9.60
N GLN A 85 13.93 19.42 8.99
CA GLN A 85 15.36 19.71 8.83
C GLN A 85 16.18 18.51 8.29
N GLY A 86 15.70 17.88 7.22
CA GLY A 86 16.37 16.74 6.57
C GLY A 86 16.10 15.36 7.19
N LYS A 87 15.29 15.27 8.25
CA LYS A 87 14.86 13.99 8.83
C LYS A 87 13.61 13.39 8.20
N LEU A 88 12.90 14.16 7.37
CA LEU A 88 11.69 13.68 6.69
C LEU A 88 12.08 12.70 5.59
N GLN A 89 11.55 11.49 5.65
CA GLN A 89 11.81 10.48 4.62
C GLN A 89 10.84 10.60 3.44
N GLY A 90 9.62 11.06 3.68
CA GLY A 90 8.66 11.25 2.59
C GLY A 90 7.40 12.01 2.99
N VAL A 91 6.61 12.34 1.98
CA VAL A 91 5.24 12.83 2.12
C VAL A 91 4.29 11.83 1.48
N ARG A 92 3.09 11.69 2.05
CA ARG A 92 2.03 10.83 1.53
C ARG A 92 0.83 11.67 1.13
N LEU A 93 0.43 11.52 -0.13
CA LEU A 93 -0.75 12.13 -0.72
C LEU A 93 -1.89 11.10 -0.66
N ASP A 94 -2.94 11.41 0.11
CA ASP A 94 -4.15 10.59 0.23
C ASP A 94 -5.43 11.38 -0.11
N THR A 95 -5.28 12.43 -0.92
CA THR A 95 -6.30 13.44 -1.21
C THR A 95 -7.67 12.80 -1.50
N PRO A 96 -8.72 13.16 -0.73
CA PRO A 96 -10.02 12.53 -0.87
C PRO A 96 -10.69 12.85 -2.21
N SER A 97 -11.64 12.01 -2.63
CA SER A 97 -12.31 12.16 -3.93
C SER A 97 -13.10 13.44 -4.09
N GLU A 98 -13.64 13.96 -2.99
CA GLU A 98 -14.36 15.21 -2.85
C GLU A 98 -13.47 16.42 -3.16
N ARG A 99 -12.14 16.22 -3.10
CA ARG A 99 -11.10 17.20 -3.43
C ARG A 99 -10.38 16.89 -4.74
N GLY A 100 -10.89 15.93 -5.53
CA GLY A 100 -10.39 15.63 -6.87
C GLY A 100 -9.42 14.44 -6.95
N ARG A 101 -9.11 13.77 -5.83
CA ARG A 101 -8.08 12.72 -5.72
C ARG A 101 -6.67 13.22 -6.04
N VAL A 102 -5.67 12.38 -5.75
CA VAL A 102 -4.30 12.61 -6.21
C VAL A 102 -4.23 12.46 -7.74
N THR A 103 -3.59 13.42 -8.40
CA THR A 103 -3.36 13.46 -9.86
C THR A 103 -1.86 13.47 -10.17
N ALA A 104 -1.47 13.11 -11.40
CA ALA A 104 -0.06 13.13 -11.81
C ALA A 104 0.54 14.53 -11.72
N GLU A 105 -0.24 15.56 -12.06
CA GLU A 105 0.20 16.95 -11.98
C GLU A 105 0.41 17.42 -10.55
N LEU A 106 -0.44 17.01 -9.61
CA LEU A 106 -0.23 17.31 -8.18
C LEU A 106 1.08 16.69 -7.68
N VAL A 107 1.38 15.43 -8.05
CA VAL A 107 2.65 14.77 -7.67
C VAL A 107 3.85 15.54 -8.24
N LYS A 108 3.79 15.95 -9.53
CA LYS A 108 4.85 16.73 -10.18
C LYS A 108 5.03 18.09 -9.52
N GLU A 109 3.95 18.75 -9.15
CA GLU A 109 3.97 20.05 -8.47
C GLU A 109 4.62 19.93 -7.08
N VAL A 110 4.18 18.96 -6.27
CA VAL A 110 4.79 18.65 -4.95
C VAL A 110 6.28 18.39 -5.10
N ARG A 111 6.68 17.57 -6.08
CA ARG A 111 8.10 17.29 -6.36
C ARG A 111 8.87 18.56 -6.70
N ALA A 112 8.36 19.39 -7.61
CA ALA A 112 9.02 20.61 -8.06
C ALA A 112 9.26 21.59 -6.90
N TRP A 113 8.30 21.75 -6.00
CA TRP A 113 8.43 22.62 -4.84
C TRP A 113 9.36 22.07 -3.76
N LEU A 114 9.31 20.78 -3.49
CA LEU A 114 10.27 20.13 -2.59
C LEU A 114 11.71 20.29 -3.13
N ASP A 115 11.91 20.10 -4.44
CA ASP A 115 13.22 20.22 -5.08
C ASP A 115 13.75 21.65 -5.07
N LEU A 116 12.88 22.63 -5.34
CA LEU A 116 13.19 24.06 -5.28
C LEU A 116 13.71 24.46 -3.89
N GLU A 117 13.11 23.88 -2.85
CA GLU A 117 13.46 24.12 -1.45
C GLU A 117 14.60 23.22 -0.94
N GLY A 118 15.20 22.41 -1.83
CA GLY A 118 16.37 21.58 -1.55
C GLY A 118 16.08 20.19 -0.97
N PHE A 119 14.82 19.78 -0.86
CA PHE A 119 14.37 18.51 -0.29
C PHE A 119 14.25 17.39 -1.33
N LYS A 120 15.30 17.21 -2.15
CA LYS A 120 15.29 16.28 -3.30
C LYS A 120 15.15 14.80 -2.91
N ASP A 121 15.58 14.45 -1.71
CA ASP A 121 15.56 13.07 -1.21
C ASP A 121 14.25 12.69 -0.50
N VAL A 122 13.33 13.64 -0.30
CA VAL A 122 12.02 13.38 0.33
C VAL A 122 11.15 12.59 -0.63
N GLN A 123 10.81 11.34 -0.32
CA GLN A 123 10.00 10.49 -1.19
C GLN A 123 8.53 10.94 -1.28
N ILE A 124 7.86 10.62 -2.38
CA ILE A 124 6.43 10.85 -2.58
C ILE A 124 5.69 9.51 -2.61
N VAL A 125 4.81 9.33 -1.63
CA VAL A 125 3.90 8.18 -1.53
C VAL A 125 2.52 8.60 -2.01
N VAL A 126 1.89 7.80 -2.87
CA VAL A 126 0.50 8.00 -3.29
C VAL A 126 -0.36 6.88 -2.74
N SER A 127 -1.51 7.24 -2.20
CA SER A 127 -2.56 6.30 -1.79
C SER A 127 -3.95 6.78 -2.22
N GLY A 128 -4.98 6.02 -1.84
CA GLY A 128 -6.37 6.42 -2.06
C GLY A 128 -6.93 5.92 -3.39
N GLY A 129 -7.65 4.79 -3.34
CA GLY A 129 -8.40 4.25 -4.48
C GLY A 129 -7.52 3.89 -5.69
N LEU A 130 -6.33 3.36 -5.46
CA LEU A 130 -5.41 2.91 -6.50
C LEU A 130 -5.81 1.52 -7.04
N ASP A 131 -5.73 1.39 -8.36
CA ASP A 131 -5.86 0.15 -9.15
C ASP A 131 -4.75 0.14 -10.23
N PRO A 132 -4.60 -0.95 -11.02
CA PRO A 132 -3.57 -1.03 -12.06
C PRO A 132 -3.69 0.08 -13.11
N GLU A 133 -4.90 0.51 -13.47
CA GLU A 133 -5.12 1.61 -14.41
C GLU A 133 -4.60 2.95 -13.86
N ARG A 134 -4.88 3.27 -12.60
CA ARG A 134 -4.39 4.49 -11.94
C ARG A 134 -2.89 4.46 -11.74
N ILE A 135 -2.32 3.33 -11.35
CA ILE A 135 -0.85 3.19 -11.25
C ILE A 135 -0.21 3.43 -12.61
N ARG A 136 -0.77 2.83 -13.68
CA ARG A 136 -0.30 3.06 -15.04
C ARG A 136 -0.42 4.51 -15.47
N TYR A 137 -1.51 5.19 -15.13
CA TYR A 137 -1.67 6.63 -15.38
C TYR A 137 -0.52 7.45 -14.77
N PHE A 138 -0.14 7.22 -13.51
CA PHE A 138 0.99 7.95 -12.91
C PHE A 138 2.31 7.66 -13.62
N ILE A 139 2.55 6.40 -14.03
CA ILE A 139 3.76 5.99 -14.74
C ILE A 139 3.82 6.62 -16.14
N ASP A 140 2.74 6.54 -16.91
CA ASP A 140 2.66 7.03 -18.28
C ASP A 140 2.78 8.56 -18.35
N GLU A 141 2.24 9.26 -17.35
CA GLU A 141 2.41 10.71 -17.21
C GLU A 141 3.78 11.13 -16.66
N GLY A 142 4.66 10.17 -16.31
CA GLY A 142 5.98 10.46 -15.74
C GLY A 142 5.91 11.15 -14.37
N ALA A 143 4.88 10.85 -13.57
CA ALA A 143 4.76 11.38 -12.23
C ALA A 143 5.84 10.76 -11.30
N PRO A 144 6.59 11.56 -10.53
CA PRO A 144 7.66 11.08 -9.66
C PRO A 144 7.07 10.48 -8.37
N VAL A 145 6.49 9.28 -8.47
CA VAL A 145 5.95 8.52 -7.34
C VAL A 145 6.95 7.44 -6.94
N ASP A 146 7.33 7.41 -5.66
CA ASP A 146 8.25 6.42 -5.11
C ASP A 146 7.51 5.17 -4.60
N ILE A 147 6.33 5.36 -4.00
CA ILE A 147 5.58 4.27 -3.36
C ILE A 147 4.09 4.41 -3.66
N PHE A 148 3.48 3.32 -4.14
CA PHE A 148 2.02 3.18 -4.25
C PHE A 148 1.50 2.34 -3.07
N ALA A 149 0.66 2.95 -2.23
CA ALA A 149 -0.01 2.25 -1.13
C ALA A 149 -1.43 1.85 -1.54
N VAL A 150 -1.57 0.58 -1.95
CA VAL A 150 -2.82 0.01 -2.49
C VAL A 150 -3.59 -0.72 -1.39
N GLY A 151 -4.86 -0.37 -1.22
CA GLY A 151 -5.76 -0.97 -0.22
C GLY A 151 -6.89 -1.76 -0.85
N SER A 152 -8.06 -1.11 -0.99
CA SER A 152 -9.33 -1.74 -1.36
C SER A 152 -9.28 -2.58 -2.63
N TYR A 153 -8.53 -2.17 -3.65
CA TYR A 153 -8.38 -2.96 -4.88
C TYR A 153 -7.89 -4.40 -4.62
N ILE A 154 -7.00 -4.57 -3.64
CA ILE A 154 -6.46 -5.88 -3.25
C ILE A 154 -7.36 -6.56 -2.22
N SER A 155 -7.78 -5.85 -1.18
CA SER A 155 -8.57 -6.45 -0.09
C SER A 155 -9.95 -6.88 -0.53
N ASP A 156 -10.53 -6.20 -1.52
CA ASP A 156 -11.89 -6.45 -2.01
C ASP A 156 -11.89 -7.38 -3.24
N ALA A 157 -10.74 -8.02 -3.52
CA ALA A 157 -10.63 -8.99 -4.59
C ALA A 157 -11.67 -10.10 -4.42
N LYS A 158 -12.42 -10.37 -5.48
CA LYS A 158 -13.44 -11.42 -5.46
C LYS A 158 -12.77 -12.77 -5.21
N PRO A 159 -13.27 -13.56 -4.25
CA PRO A 159 -12.79 -14.92 -4.05
C PRO A 159 -12.89 -15.73 -5.34
N ILE A 160 -11.87 -16.54 -5.62
CA ILE A 160 -11.94 -17.52 -6.70
C ILE A 160 -12.85 -18.65 -6.23
N ASP A 161 -13.96 -18.86 -6.95
CA ASP A 161 -14.85 -19.98 -6.67
C ASP A 161 -14.16 -21.29 -7.07
N PHE A 162 -14.00 -22.21 -6.12
CA PHE A 162 -13.38 -23.50 -6.34
C PHE A 162 -14.20 -24.60 -5.67
N THR A 163 -14.33 -25.74 -6.35
CA THR A 163 -14.98 -26.93 -5.80
C THR A 163 -13.96 -28.04 -5.66
N ALA A 164 -13.93 -28.70 -4.50
CA ALA A 164 -13.24 -29.97 -4.33
C ALA A 164 -14.24 -31.10 -4.56
N ASP A 165 -13.96 -31.95 -5.55
CA ASP A 165 -14.81 -33.08 -5.92
C ASP A 165 -14.00 -34.38 -5.85
N LEU A 166 -14.68 -35.50 -5.58
CA LEU A 166 -14.06 -36.83 -5.73
C LEU A 166 -13.98 -37.19 -7.21
N HIS A 167 -12.79 -37.60 -7.66
CA HIS A 167 -12.53 -38.05 -9.03
C HIS A 167 -12.10 -39.53 -9.10
N GLU A 168 -11.82 -40.16 -7.96
CA GLU A 168 -11.39 -41.56 -7.86
C GLU A 168 -11.71 -42.12 -6.46
N ILE A 169 -12.09 -43.39 -6.39
CA ILE A 169 -12.25 -44.15 -5.14
C ILE A 169 -11.54 -45.49 -5.31
N GLU A 170 -10.58 -45.82 -4.44
CA GLU A 170 -9.84 -47.08 -4.47
C GLU A 170 -9.23 -47.43 -5.85
N GLY A 171 -8.66 -46.43 -6.54
CA GLY A 171 -8.09 -46.62 -7.88
C GLY A 171 -9.11 -46.72 -9.02
N LYS A 172 -10.42 -46.60 -8.73
CA LYS A 172 -11.49 -46.62 -9.73
C LYS A 172 -11.92 -45.19 -10.09
N PRO A 173 -11.74 -44.75 -11.34
CA PRO A 173 -12.21 -43.45 -11.81
C PRO A 173 -13.73 -43.29 -11.62
N ILE A 174 -14.16 -42.25 -10.90
CA ILE A 174 -15.58 -41.94 -10.65
C ILE A 174 -15.77 -40.44 -10.43
N ALA A 175 -16.86 -39.85 -10.90
CA ALA A 175 -17.16 -38.44 -10.68
C ALA A 175 -18.66 -38.14 -10.68
N LYS A 176 -19.06 -37.01 -10.09
CA LYS A 176 -20.42 -36.48 -10.22
C LYS A 176 -20.67 -35.94 -11.64
N ARG A 177 -21.94 -35.74 -12.00
CA ARG A 177 -22.33 -35.09 -13.27
C ARG A 177 -21.63 -33.73 -13.43
N GLY A 178 -21.09 -33.47 -14.62
CA GLY A 178 -20.38 -32.23 -14.95
C GLY A 178 -18.91 -32.19 -14.52
N ARG A 179 -18.30 -33.33 -14.16
CA ARG A 179 -16.87 -33.50 -13.86
C ARG A 179 -16.30 -34.71 -14.59
N MET A 180 -15.02 -34.67 -14.92
CA MET A 180 -14.32 -35.79 -15.57
C MET A 180 -13.85 -36.81 -14.52
N PRO A 181 -14.14 -38.12 -14.63
CA PRO A 181 -13.61 -39.12 -13.72
C PRO A 181 -12.11 -39.37 -13.95
N GLY A 182 -11.41 -39.79 -12.91
CA GLY A 182 -9.99 -40.15 -12.94
C GLY A 182 -9.05 -39.00 -12.60
N ILE A 183 -7.78 -39.36 -12.37
CA ILE A 183 -6.72 -38.40 -12.08
C ILE A 183 -6.51 -37.50 -13.30
N THR A 184 -6.67 -36.19 -13.12
CA THR A 184 -6.24 -35.20 -14.12
C THR A 184 -4.78 -34.84 -13.86
N PRO A 185 -3.83 -35.23 -14.73
CA PRO A 185 -2.42 -34.91 -14.53
C PRO A 185 -2.23 -33.40 -14.61
N ASN A 186 -1.68 -32.80 -13.56
CA ASN A 186 -1.26 -31.41 -13.59
C ASN A 186 0.17 -31.33 -13.06
N PRO A 187 1.16 -31.03 -13.92
CA PRO A 187 2.57 -31.03 -13.53
C PRO A 187 2.91 -29.93 -12.50
N LYS A 188 2.01 -28.96 -12.27
CA LYS A 188 2.17 -27.93 -11.24
C LYS A 188 1.64 -28.36 -9.87
N LEU A 189 0.84 -29.43 -9.79
CA LEU A 189 0.33 -29.92 -8.51
C LEU A 189 1.38 -30.79 -7.82
N LYS A 190 1.53 -30.57 -6.52
CA LYS A 190 2.30 -31.44 -5.62
C LYS A 190 1.32 -32.12 -4.68
N ARG A 191 1.57 -33.40 -4.38
CA ARG A 191 0.81 -34.11 -3.34
C ARG A 191 1.14 -33.48 -2.00
N VAL A 192 0.13 -32.87 -1.37
CA VAL A 192 0.21 -32.36 0.00
C VAL A 192 -0.47 -33.39 0.89
N MET A 193 0.24 -33.88 1.91
CA MET A 193 -0.26 -34.79 2.94
C MET A 193 -0.38 -34.04 4.26
#